data_AF-A0A679HJZ1-F1
#
_entry.id   AF-A0A679HJZ1-F1
#
_cell.length_a   1.000
_cell.length_b   1.000
_cell.length_c   1.000
_cell.angle_alpha   90.00
_cell.angle_beta   90.00
_cell.angle_gamma   90.00
#
_symmetry.space_group_name_H-M   'P 1'
#
loop_
_entity.id
_entity.type
_entity.pdbx_description
1 polymer ?
#
loop_
_entity_poly.entity_id
_entity_poly.type
_entity_poly.pdbx_seq_one_letter_code
_entity_poly.pdbx_strand_id
1 'polypeptide(L)'
;MHVRCLFGLMLLNSVMGVASVQADESVETAAMCREIEHLMNAINRETRTSCSPAALHGNLNVILVSDKPIFAVETSKKTWLTMTVGAVANVTTAHGKIKSSDVIVTDKNLLKKGVGYRYPVALAKTLQQRTKGHLIGLEELYQQLAAELTTTSIPRK
;
A
#
# COMPACT_ATOMS: atom_id res chain seq x y z
N MET A 1 55.68 -32.79 -30.88
CA MET A 1 54.62 -33.81 -30.90
C MET A 1 54.08 -34.00 -29.49
N HIS A 2 52.75 -33.95 -29.33
CA HIS A 2 51.92 -34.22 -28.13
C HIS A 2 52.07 -33.21 -26.97
N VAL A 3 51.24 -32.17 -26.82
CA VAL A 3 49.78 -32.10 -26.54
C VAL A 3 49.38 -32.81 -25.24
N ARG A 4 49.03 -32.04 -24.19
CA ARG A 4 47.67 -31.98 -23.62
C ARG A 4 47.57 -30.99 -22.46
N CYS A 5 46.75 -29.96 -22.68
CA CYS A 5 46.17 -29.08 -21.67
C CYS A 5 45.25 -29.85 -20.73
N LEU A 6 45.27 -29.50 -19.44
CA LEU A 6 44.23 -29.83 -18.46
C LEU A 6 43.92 -28.55 -17.67
N PHE A 7 43.00 -27.74 -18.22
CA PHE A 7 42.30 -26.69 -17.49
C PHE A 7 40.83 -27.08 -17.52
N GLY A 8 40.38 -27.73 -16.45
CA GLY A 8 39.02 -28.26 -16.30
C GLY A 8 38.21 -27.41 -15.33
N LEU A 9 37.23 -26.69 -15.89
CA LEU A 9 35.97 -26.24 -15.31
C LEU A 9 35.97 -25.65 -13.88
N MET A 10 36.00 -24.32 -13.79
CA MET A 10 35.35 -23.61 -12.68
C MET A 10 33.87 -23.36 -13.02
N LEU A 11 33.00 -24.04 -12.27
CA LEU A 11 31.72 -23.58 -11.72
C LEU A 11 30.95 -22.50 -12.51
N LEU A 12 30.06 -22.93 -13.42
CA LEU A 12 28.84 -22.17 -13.72
C LEU A 12 27.82 -22.47 -12.62
N ASN A 13 27.82 -21.67 -11.56
CA ASN A 13 26.67 -21.61 -10.65
C ASN A 13 25.66 -20.61 -11.22
N SER A 14 24.49 -21.16 -11.51
CA SER A 14 23.31 -20.53 -12.09
C SER A 14 22.88 -19.25 -11.36
N VAL A 15 22.98 -18.10 -12.04
CA VAL A 15 22.31 -16.85 -11.63
C VAL A 15 21.13 -16.62 -12.57
N MET A 16 20.05 -17.40 -12.39
CA MET A 16 18.75 -17.15 -13.04
C MET A 16 17.64 -17.49 -12.04
N GLY A 17 17.41 -16.62 -11.05
CA GLY A 17 16.37 -16.87 -10.03
C GLY A 17 15.69 -15.63 -9.44
N VAL A 18 16.05 -14.41 -9.84
CA VAL A 18 15.61 -13.18 -9.14
C VAL A 18 14.54 -12.38 -9.91
N ALA A 19 14.37 -12.64 -11.22
CA ALA A 19 13.44 -11.86 -12.05
C ALA A 19 11.95 -12.24 -11.89
N SER A 20 11.65 -13.49 -11.52
CA SER A 20 10.26 -13.99 -11.47
C SER A 20 9.49 -13.51 -10.24
N VAL A 21 10.16 -13.28 -9.11
CA VAL A 21 9.49 -12.92 -7.83
C VAL A 21 8.95 -11.48 -7.85
N GLN A 22 9.72 -10.51 -8.38
CA GLN A 22 9.29 -9.10 -8.43
C GLN A 22 8.14 -8.85 -9.42
N ALA A 23 8.09 -9.59 -10.53
CA ALA A 23 7.01 -9.48 -11.49
C ALA A 23 5.66 -9.93 -10.87
N ASP A 24 5.69 -11.03 -10.13
CA ASP A 24 4.50 -11.60 -9.46
C ASP A 24 3.93 -10.65 -8.40
N GLU A 25 4.79 -10.09 -7.55
CA GLU A 25 4.35 -9.18 -6.49
C GLU A 25 3.73 -7.88 -7.03
N SER A 26 4.23 -7.38 -8.17
CA SER A 26 3.69 -6.17 -8.80
C SER A 26 2.27 -6.38 -9.36
N VAL A 27 1.98 -7.57 -9.90
CA VAL A 27 0.68 -7.93 -10.47
C VAL A 27 -0.36 -8.09 -9.36
N GLU A 28 -0.01 -8.78 -8.28
CA GLU A 28 -0.91 -8.97 -7.14
C GLU A 28 -1.09 -7.67 -6.36
N THR A 29 -0.08 -6.78 -6.26
CA THR A 29 -0.29 -5.42 -5.70
C THR A 29 -1.25 -4.59 -6.56
N ALA A 30 -1.18 -4.70 -7.89
CA ALA A 30 -2.17 -4.07 -8.76
C ALA A 30 -3.58 -4.65 -8.55
N ALA A 31 -3.71 -5.96 -8.32
CA ALA A 31 -4.97 -6.60 -7.98
C ALA A 31 -5.53 -6.09 -6.64
N MET A 32 -4.70 -6.04 -5.59
CA MET A 32 -5.05 -5.44 -4.30
C MET A 32 -5.55 -4.00 -4.47
N CYS A 33 -4.87 -3.20 -5.29
CA CYS A 33 -5.30 -1.83 -5.53
C CYS A 33 -6.69 -1.74 -6.15
N ARG A 34 -6.99 -2.59 -7.15
CA ARG A 34 -8.33 -2.65 -7.75
C ARG A 34 -9.40 -3.03 -6.74
N GLU A 35 -9.12 -3.98 -5.85
CA GLU A 35 -10.05 -4.37 -4.80
C GLU A 35 -10.26 -3.28 -3.75
N ILE A 36 -9.19 -2.62 -3.30
CA ILE A 36 -9.28 -1.49 -2.36
C ILE A 36 -10.10 -0.36 -2.99
N GLU A 37 -9.79 0.01 -4.23
CA GLU A 37 -10.52 1.01 -5.00
C GLU A 37 -12.02 0.68 -5.08
N HIS A 38 -12.34 -0.58 -5.43
CA HIS A 38 -13.73 -1.04 -5.52
C HIS A 38 -14.45 -0.91 -4.17
N LEU A 39 -13.85 -1.37 -3.08
CA LEU A 39 -14.44 -1.29 -1.73
C LEU A 39 -14.67 0.16 -1.29
N MET A 40 -13.66 1.02 -1.48
CA MET A 40 -13.76 2.43 -1.13
C MET A 40 -14.90 3.13 -1.88
N ASN A 41 -15.01 2.88 -3.18
CA ASN A 41 -16.03 3.49 -4.04
C ASN A 41 -17.42 2.88 -3.86
N ALA A 42 -17.52 1.64 -3.36
CA ALA A 42 -18.80 1.03 -2.99
C ALA A 42 -19.37 1.64 -1.70
N ILE A 43 -18.51 1.97 -0.73
CA ILE A 43 -18.91 2.51 0.57
C ILE A 43 -19.22 4.02 0.50
N ASN A 44 -18.40 4.80 -0.21
CA ASN A 44 -18.57 6.26 -0.32
C ASN A 44 -18.86 6.67 -1.75
N ARG A 45 -20.14 6.95 -2.04
CA ARG A 45 -20.60 7.37 -3.36
C ARG A 45 -20.27 8.82 -3.70
N GLU A 46 -19.95 9.65 -2.71
CA GLU A 46 -19.71 11.08 -2.88
C GLU A 46 -18.24 11.40 -3.18
N THR A 47 -17.33 10.50 -2.79
CA THR A 47 -15.88 10.64 -2.99
C THR A 47 -15.36 9.44 -3.75
N ARG A 48 -14.85 9.68 -4.96
CA ARG A 48 -14.14 8.63 -5.69
C ARG A 48 -12.71 8.53 -5.17
N THR A 49 -12.26 7.32 -4.95
CA THR A 49 -10.89 6.97 -4.59
C THR A 49 -10.28 6.20 -5.75
N SER A 50 -9.05 6.51 -6.12
CA SER A 50 -8.24 5.68 -7.01
C SER A 50 -7.07 5.05 -6.25
N CYS A 51 -6.68 3.84 -6.61
CA CYS A 51 -5.51 3.18 -6.04
C CYS A 51 -4.42 2.95 -7.08
N SER A 52 -3.16 3.17 -6.70
CA SER A 52 -2.01 2.84 -7.54
C SER A 52 -0.91 2.13 -6.74
N PRO A 53 -0.30 1.06 -7.29
CA PRO A 53 0.90 0.47 -6.71
C PRO A 53 2.09 1.44 -6.83
N ALA A 54 2.91 1.51 -5.80
CA ALA A 54 4.12 2.32 -5.78
C ALA A 54 5.29 1.56 -5.15
N ALA A 55 6.41 1.50 -5.86
CA ALA A 55 7.67 1.03 -5.32
C ALA A 55 8.38 2.22 -4.64
N LEU A 56 8.38 2.24 -3.30
CA LEU A 56 9.08 3.26 -2.51
C LEU A 56 10.00 2.58 -1.53
N HIS A 57 11.25 3.04 -1.49
CA HIS A 57 12.29 2.50 -0.61
C HIS A 57 12.49 0.98 -0.73
N GLY A 58 12.30 0.43 -1.94
CA GLY A 58 12.43 -1.01 -2.19
C GLY A 58 11.25 -1.87 -1.72
N ASN A 59 10.23 -1.26 -1.11
CA ASN A 59 9.00 -1.92 -0.69
C ASN A 59 7.85 -1.61 -1.65
N LEU A 60 6.92 -2.56 -1.75
CA LEU A 60 5.63 -2.34 -2.39
C LEU A 60 4.71 -1.58 -1.44
N ASN A 61 4.14 -0.50 -1.94
CA ASN A 61 3.21 0.36 -1.24
C ASN A 61 1.98 0.58 -2.11
N VAL A 62 0.89 0.99 -1.48
CA VAL A 62 -0.33 1.39 -2.17
C VAL A 62 -0.57 2.88 -1.95
N ILE A 63 -0.87 3.61 -3.02
CA ILE A 63 -1.24 5.02 -2.97
C ILE A 63 -2.75 5.12 -3.20
N LEU A 64 -3.47 5.64 -2.22
CA LEU A 64 -4.89 5.97 -2.30
C LEU A 64 -5.04 7.47 -2.50
N VAL A 65 -5.72 7.85 -3.59
CA VAL A 65 -5.95 9.24 -3.96
C VAL A 65 -7.45 9.51 -3.92
N SER A 66 -7.86 10.45 -3.08
CA SER A 66 -9.22 10.99 -3.11
C SER A 66 -9.38 12.02 -4.23
N ASP A 67 -10.51 11.95 -4.93
CA ASP A 67 -10.89 12.90 -5.95
C ASP A 67 -11.48 14.22 -5.40
N LYS A 68 -11.72 14.28 -4.09
CA LYS A 68 -12.19 15.44 -3.30
C LYS A 68 -11.08 15.93 -2.36
N PRO A 69 -11.10 17.20 -1.92
CA PRO A 69 -10.10 17.74 -0.99
C PRO A 69 -10.36 17.29 0.46
N ILE A 70 -10.29 15.99 0.71
CA ILE A 70 -10.65 15.38 2.00
C ILE A 70 -9.82 15.92 3.17
N PHE A 71 -8.56 16.32 2.95
CA PHE A 71 -7.70 16.82 4.03
C PHE A 71 -7.98 18.28 4.39
N ALA A 72 -8.85 18.96 3.64
CA ALA A 72 -9.28 20.33 3.94
C ALA A 72 -10.46 20.40 4.92
N VAL A 73 -11.18 19.31 5.13
CA VAL A 73 -12.38 19.25 5.98
C VAL A 73 -12.27 18.09 6.96
N GLU A 74 -12.28 18.38 8.26
CA GLU A 74 -12.03 17.39 9.33
C GLU A 74 -12.98 16.19 9.25
N THR A 75 -14.28 16.44 9.07
CA THR A 75 -15.28 15.37 8.96
C THR A 75 -15.04 14.47 7.75
N SER A 76 -14.70 15.06 6.59
CA SER A 76 -14.38 14.29 5.38
C SER A 76 -13.11 13.48 5.56
N LYS A 77 -12.06 14.09 6.14
CA LYS A 77 -10.78 13.45 6.47
C LYS A 77 -11.01 12.23 7.37
N LYS A 78 -11.73 12.41 8.48
CA LYS A 78 -12.05 11.35 9.43
C LYS A 78 -12.80 10.19 8.79
N THR A 79 -13.92 10.49 8.12
CA THR A 79 -14.74 9.44 7.48
C THR A 79 -13.92 8.67 6.45
N TRP A 80 -13.21 9.37 5.57
CA TRP A 80 -12.47 8.73 4.50
C TRP A 80 -11.28 7.91 5.03
N LEU A 81 -10.51 8.41 6.01
CA LEU A 81 -9.40 7.67 6.61
C LEU A 81 -9.86 6.42 7.38
N THR A 82 -10.99 6.47 8.07
CA THR A 82 -11.56 5.28 8.70
C THR A 82 -11.94 4.21 7.66
N MET A 83 -12.46 4.63 6.51
CA MET A 83 -12.74 3.73 5.41
C MET A 83 -11.47 3.12 4.81
N THR A 84 -10.39 3.89 4.65
CA THR A 84 -9.14 3.36 4.12
C THR A 84 -8.57 2.26 5.01
N VAL A 85 -8.66 2.41 6.34
CA VAL A 85 -8.29 1.35 7.28
C VAL A 85 -9.11 0.07 7.03
N GLY A 86 -10.43 0.21 6.92
CA GLY A 86 -11.33 -0.90 6.65
C GLY A 86 -11.01 -1.64 5.35
N ALA A 87 -10.88 -0.90 4.24
CA ALA A 87 -10.62 -1.48 2.92
C ALA A 87 -9.23 -2.11 2.84
N VAL A 88 -8.17 -1.39 3.26
CA VAL A 88 -6.80 -1.89 3.21
C VAL A 88 -6.63 -3.13 4.07
N ALA A 89 -7.10 -3.11 5.32
CA ALA A 89 -6.94 -4.25 6.21
C ALA A 89 -7.69 -5.48 5.70
N ASN A 90 -8.86 -5.30 5.08
CA ASN A 90 -9.61 -6.41 4.49
C ASN A 90 -8.83 -7.05 3.34
N VAL A 91 -8.43 -6.25 2.35
CA VAL A 91 -7.75 -6.75 1.14
C VAL A 91 -6.39 -7.35 1.48
N THR A 92 -5.57 -6.65 2.26
CA THR A 92 -4.22 -7.15 2.62
C THR A 92 -4.24 -8.35 3.55
N THR A 93 -5.37 -8.67 4.17
CA THR A 93 -5.54 -9.93 4.94
C THR A 93 -5.91 -11.08 4.01
N ALA A 94 -6.70 -10.84 2.96
CA ALA A 94 -7.03 -11.83 1.95
C ALA A 94 -5.83 -12.21 1.05
N HIS A 95 -4.99 -11.23 0.72
CA HIS A 95 -3.79 -11.39 -0.12
C HIS A 95 -2.53 -11.75 0.69
N GLY A 96 -2.64 -12.72 1.61
CA GLY A 96 -1.64 -13.00 2.68
C GLY A 96 -0.18 -13.27 2.26
N LYS A 97 0.11 -13.35 0.96
CA LYS A 97 1.46 -13.50 0.41
C LYS A 97 2.20 -12.17 0.27
N ILE A 98 1.49 -11.06 0.03
CA ILE A 98 2.12 -9.75 -0.17
C ILE A 98 2.07 -8.89 1.08
N LYS A 99 3.25 -8.45 1.49
CA LYS A 99 3.44 -7.50 2.58
C LYS A 99 3.65 -6.11 1.97
N SER A 100 2.56 -5.45 1.54
CA SER A 100 2.64 -4.00 1.34
C SER A 100 3.08 -3.38 2.65
N SER A 101 4.12 -2.56 2.61
CA SER A 101 4.74 -2.03 3.84
C SER A 101 3.92 -0.86 4.38
N ASP A 102 3.63 0.11 3.50
CA ASP A 102 2.87 1.29 3.84
C ASP A 102 1.68 1.52 2.90
N VAL A 103 0.72 2.28 3.42
CA VAL A 103 -0.31 2.97 2.66
C VAL A 103 0.05 4.44 2.61
N ILE A 104 -0.01 5.02 1.43
CA ILE A 104 0.05 6.47 1.26
C ILE A 104 -1.34 6.95 0.89
N VAL A 105 -1.85 7.88 1.66
CA VAL A 105 -3.12 8.54 1.41
C VAL A 105 -2.89 9.99 1.00
N THR A 106 -3.61 10.44 -0.01
CA THR A 106 -3.54 11.83 -0.49
C THR A 106 -4.86 12.23 -1.11
N ASP A 107 -4.99 13.51 -1.42
CA ASP A 107 -6.08 14.06 -2.21
C ASP A 107 -5.55 14.82 -3.43
N LYS A 108 -6.43 15.21 -4.36
CA LYS A 108 -6.01 15.96 -5.55
C LYS A 108 -5.22 17.23 -5.24
N ASN A 109 -5.45 17.90 -4.11
CA ASN A 109 -4.74 19.14 -3.77
C ASN A 109 -3.34 18.85 -3.25
N LEU A 110 -3.18 17.85 -2.39
CA LEU A 110 -1.88 17.41 -1.89
C LEU A 110 -1.06 16.69 -2.97
N LEU A 111 -1.70 15.90 -3.82
CA LEU A 111 -1.04 15.23 -4.94
C LEU A 111 -0.44 16.24 -5.93
N LYS A 112 -1.13 17.35 -6.23
CA LYS A 112 -0.57 18.47 -7.02
C LYS A 112 0.69 19.08 -6.40
N LYS A 113 0.85 18.97 -5.08
CA LYS A 113 2.04 19.39 -4.33
C LYS A 113 3.07 18.27 -4.19
N GLY A 114 2.77 17.05 -4.64
CA GLY A 114 3.63 15.88 -4.47
C GLY A 114 3.68 15.40 -3.02
N VAL A 115 2.61 15.62 -2.25
CA VAL A 115 2.54 15.31 -0.81
C VAL A 115 1.46 14.26 -0.55
N GLY A 116 1.73 13.36 0.39
CA GLY A 116 0.74 12.47 0.99
C GLY A 116 1.04 12.23 2.46
N TYR A 117 0.16 11.49 3.13
CA TYR A 117 0.40 10.97 4.46
C TYR A 117 0.55 9.46 4.40
N ARG A 118 1.46 8.93 5.18
CA ARG A 118 1.83 7.52 5.25
C ARG A 118 1.34 6.92 6.57
N TYR A 119 0.83 5.69 6.50
CA TYR A 119 0.70 4.81 7.67
C TYR A 119 1.01 3.35 7.31
N PRO A 120 1.47 2.52 8.27
CA PRO A 120 1.78 1.12 8.01
C PRO A 120 0.53 0.26 7.77
N VAL A 121 0.61 -0.74 6.88
CA VAL A 121 -0.48 -1.71 6.69
C VAL A 121 -0.75 -2.51 7.97
N ALA A 122 0.29 -2.81 8.75
CA ALA A 122 0.15 -3.47 10.04
C ALA A 122 -0.75 -2.68 11.00
N LEU A 123 -0.60 -1.35 11.04
CA LEU A 123 -1.46 -0.48 11.86
C LEU A 123 -2.93 -0.61 11.42
N ALA A 124 -3.20 -0.57 10.11
CA ALA A 124 -4.56 -0.74 9.61
C ALA A 124 -5.17 -2.08 10.02
N LYS A 125 -4.40 -3.19 9.95
CA LYS A 125 -4.86 -4.51 10.39
C LYS A 125 -5.18 -4.52 11.89
N THR A 126 -4.30 -4.00 12.73
CA THR A 126 -4.52 -3.91 14.18
C THR A 126 -5.75 -3.08 14.53
N LEU A 127 -5.89 -1.90 13.93
CA LEU A 127 -7.05 -1.02 14.17
C LEU A 127 -8.36 -1.67 13.71
N GLN A 128 -8.38 -2.31 12.54
CA GLN A 128 -9.56 -3.02 12.06
C GLN A 128 -9.94 -4.18 12.99
N GLN A 129 -8.97 -4.98 13.44
CA GLN A 129 -9.21 -6.10 14.35
C GLN A 129 -9.77 -5.63 15.70
N ARG A 130 -9.17 -4.60 16.31
CA ARG A 130 -9.66 -4.01 17.57
C ARG A 130 -11.06 -3.45 17.44
N THR A 131 -11.37 -2.81 16.31
CA THR A 131 -12.71 -2.28 16.03
C THR A 131 -13.75 -3.40 15.84
N LYS A 132 -13.41 -4.45 15.07
CA LYS A 132 -14.26 -5.64 14.89
C LYS A 132 -14.51 -6.39 16.20
N GLY A 133 -13.51 -6.42 17.08
CA GLY A 133 -13.62 -6.98 18.43
C GLY A 133 -14.29 -6.07 19.45
N HIS A 134 -14.85 -4.93 19.04
CA HIS A 134 -15.47 -3.92 19.90
C HIS A 134 -14.56 -3.37 21.02
N LEU A 135 -13.25 -3.46 20.85
CA LEU A 135 -12.26 -2.96 21.81
C LEU A 135 -12.06 -1.45 21.69
N ILE A 136 -12.31 -0.89 20.50
CA ILE A 136 -12.24 0.55 20.22
C ILE A 136 -13.41 0.95 19.32
N GLY A 137 -13.88 2.19 19.46
CA GLY A 137 -14.87 2.79 18.56
C GLY A 137 -14.24 3.42 17.31
N LEU A 138 -15.07 3.86 16.36
CA LEU A 138 -14.60 4.52 15.12
C LEU A 138 -13.87 5.84 15.39
N GLU A 139 -14.24 6.56 16.45
CA GLU A 139 -13.54 7.78 16.87
C GLU A 139 -12.10 7.48 17.29
N GLU A 140 -11.92 6.49 18.17
CA GLU A 140 -10.61 6.12 18.68
C GLU A 140 -9.74 5.50 17.57
N LEU A 141 -10.32 4.72 16.66
CA LEU A 141 -9.62 4.26 15.45
C LEU A 141 -9.04 5.45 14.67
N TYR A 142 -9.86 6.47 14.42
CA TYR A 142 -9.42 7.65 13.69
C TYR A 142 -8.31 8.39 14.43
N GLN A 143 -8.47 8.61 15.74
CA GLN A 143 -7.47 9.32 16.55
C GLN A 143 -6.12 8.58 16.56
N GLN A 144 -6.12 7.26 16.74
CA GLN A 144 -4.90 6.46 16.70
C GLN A 144 -4.25 6.45 15.32
N LEU A 145 -5.05 6.35 14.24
CA LEU A 145 -4.52 6.45 12.89
C LEU A 145 -3.90 7.83 12.63
N ALA A 146 -4.60 8.90 13.00
CA ALA A 146 -4.18 10.28 12.77
C ALA A 146 -2.87 10.61 13.50
N ALA A 147 -2.66 10.06 14.70
CA ALA A 147 -1.42 10.21 15.47
C ALA A 147 -0.20 9.56 14.79
N GLU A 148 -0.43 8.51 13.98
CA GLU A 148 0.63 7.75 13.28
C GLU A 148 0.84 8.23 11.84
N LEU A 149 0.04 9.19 11.35
CA LEU A 149 0.21 9.75 10.01
C LEU A 149 1.53 10.52 9.92
N THR A 150 2.39 10.07 9.02
CA THR A 150 3.65 10.76 8.71
C THR A 150 3.58 11.40 7.33
N THR A 151 4.01 12.65 7.20
CA THR A 151 4.06 13.31 5.88
C THR A 151 5.12 12.64 5.02
N THR A 152 4.82 12.42 3.73
CA THR A 152 5.75 11.83 2.76
C THR A 152 5.64 12.51 1.40
N SER A 153 6.75 12.52 0.66
CA SER A 153 6.79 12.97 -0.74
C SER A 153 6.34 11.84 -1.66
N ILE A 154 5.44 12.14 -2.59
CA ILE A 154 5.03 11.21 -3.64
C ILE A 154 5.89 11.50 -4.88
N PRO A 155 6.71 10.54 -5.36
CA PRO A 155 7.49 10.73 -6.58
C PRO A 155 6.58 11.04 -7.76
N ARG A 156 6.92 12.08 -8.51
CA ARG A 156 6.27 12.36 -9.80
C ARG A 156 7.00 11.52 -10.85
N LYS A 157 6.25 10.73 -11.62
CA LYS A 157 6.75 10.13 -12.85
C LYS A 157 6.91 11.20 -13.91
#